data_AF-A0A9C7YRT1-F1
#
_entry.id   AF-A0A9C7YRT1-F1
#
_cell.length_a   1.000
_cell.length_b   1.000
_cell.length_c   1.000
_cell.angle_alpha   90.00
_cell.angle_beta   90.00
_cell.angle_gamma   90.00
#
_symmetry.space_group_name_H-M   'P 1'
#
loop_
_entity.id
_entity.type
_entity.pdbx_description
1 polymer ?
#
loop_
_entity_poly.entity_id
_entity_poly.type
_entity_poly.pdbx_seq_one_letter_code
_entity_poly.pdbx_strand_id
1 'polypeptide(L)'
;MKKFSKWFIILVSLILVYIFIIEPNIIIVTRITIESEKISKDVEEIKILEISDLHIKNFGVREREVLFLIRAIKPDVIFITGDFYEKLNKLSEVK
;
A
#
# COMPACT_ATOMS: atom_id res chain seq x y z
N MET A 1 3.72 -6.87 42.50
CA MET A 1 3.87 -5.69 41.60
C MET A 1 4.90 -5.87 40.46
N LYS A 2 5.86 -6.81 40.51
CA LYS A 2 6.86 -6.99 39.40
C LYS A 2 6.34 -7.70 38.13
N LYS A 3 5.23 -8.47 38.20
CA LYS A 3 4.66 -9.17 37.03
C LYS A 3 4.01 -8.21 36.03
N PHE A 4 3.35 -7.15 36.50
CA PHE A 4 2.71 -6.14 35.63
C PHE A 4 3.72 -5.44 34.72
N SER A 5 4.93 -5.16 35.21
CA SER A 5 5.99 -4.53 34.41
C SER A 5 6.46 -5.41 33.24
N LYS A 6 6.58 -6.73 33.42
CA LYS A 6 6.96 -7.63 32.32
C LYS A 6 5.89 -7.70 31.22
N TRP A 7 4.62 -7.78 31.61
CA TRP A 7 3.51 -7.77 30.65
C TRP A 7 3.40 -6.44 29.90
N PHE A 8 3.67 -5.33 30.57
CA PHE A 8 3.72 -4.01 29.93
C PHE A 8 4.83 -3.94 28.87
N ILE A 9 6.04 -4.42 29.19
CA ILE A 9 7.15 -4.45 28.23
C ILE A 9 6.82 -5.33 27.01
N ILE A 10 6.19 -6.49 27.24
CA ILE A 10 5.77 -7.38 26.14
C ILE A 10 4.74 -6.69 25.26
N LEU A 11 3.73 -6.04 25.85
CA LEU A 11 2.70 -5.33 25.11
C LEU A 11 3.29 -4.19 24.25
N VAL A 12 4.18 -3.38 24.82
CA VAL A 12 4.87 -2.32 24.09
C VAL A 12 5.70 -2.90 22.94
N SER A 13 6.42 -3.99 23.17
CA SER A 13 7.20 -4.67 22.13
C SER A 13 6.32 -5.15 20.97
N LEU A 14 5.17 -5.76 21.27
CA LEU A 14 4.21 -6.20 20.24
C LEU A 14 3.66 -5.03 19.43
N ILE A 15 3.34 -3.91 20.08
CA ILE A 15 2.87 -2.68 19.41
C ILE A 15 3.95 -2.14 18.47
N LEU A 16 5.21 -2.09 18.92
CA LEU A 16 6.32 -1.64 18.08
C LEU A 16 6.52 -2.56 16.86
N VAL A 17 6.47 -3.87 17.05
CA VAL A 17 6.53 -4.83 15.93
C VAL A 17 5.40 -4.58 14.94
N TYR A 18 4.18 -4.37 15.42
CA TYR A 18 3.05 -4.07 14.54
C TYR A 18 3.27 -2.80 13.72
N ILE A 19 3.61 -1.68 14.37
CA ILE A 19 3.79 -0.37 13.73
C ILE A 19 4.94 -0.38 12.71
N PHE A 20 6.07 -1.02 13.04
CA PHE A 20 7.27 -0.93 12.19
C PHE A 20 7.35 -2.03 11.13
N ILE A 21 6.67 -3.17 11.31
CA ILE A 21 6.81 -4.32 10.42
C ILE A 21 5.49 -4.67 9.73
N ILE A 22 4.37 -4.65 10.44
CA ILE A 22 3.10 -5.15 9.92
C ILE A 22 2.37 -4.02 9.18
N GLU A 23 1.99 -2.96 9.90
CA GLU A 23 1.19 -1.84 9.38
C GLU A 23 1.69 -1.27 8.04
N PRO A 24 3.00 -1.01 7.83
CA PRO A 24 3.48 -0.42 6.58
C PRO A 24 3.41 -1.38 5.38
N ASN A 25 3.26 -2.68 5.62
CA ASN A 25 3.20 -3.71 4.59
C ASN A 25 1.77 -4.18 4.31
N ILE A 26 0.76 -3.68 5.03
CA ILE A 26 -0.64 -4.01 4.77
C ILE A 26 -1.09 -3.29 3.50
N ILE A 27 -1.63 -4.05 2.55
CA ILE A 27 -2.26 -3.52 1.34
C ILE A 27 -3.78 -3.57 1.50
N ILE A 28 -4.43 -2.43 1.25
CA ILE A 28 -5.89 -2.32 1.32
C ILE A 28 -6.41 -1.95 -0.07
N VAL A 29 -7.39 -2.72 -0.56
CA VAL A 29 -8.09 -2.43 -1.82
C VAL A 29 -9.44 -1.80 -1.49
N THR A 30 -9.59 -0.52 -1.80
CA THR A 30 -10.87 0.18 -1.71
C THR A 30 -11.57 0.14 -3.06
N ARG A 31 -12.85 -0.21 -3.08
CA ARG A 31 -13.68 -0.24 -4.29
C ARG A 31 -14.71 0.88 -4.23
N ILE A 32 -14.73 1.70 -5.26
CA ILE A 32 -15.67 2.81 -5.40
C ILE A 32 -16.36 2.64 -6.75
N THR A 33 -17.70 2.62 -6.73
CA THR A 33 -18.51 2.65 -7.94
C THR A 33 -18.98 4.08 -8.15
N ILE A 34 -18.71 4.64 -9.33
CA ILE A 34 -19.12 6.01 -9.68
C ILE A 34 -20.30 5.92 -10.66
N GLU A 35 -21.46 6.38 -10.20
CA GLU A 35 -22.65 6.54 -11.03
C GLU A 35 -22.99 8.03 -11.11
N SER A 36 -23.25 8.54 -12.33
CA SER A 36 -23.59 9.95 -12.53
C SER A 36 -24.47 10.12 -13.75
N GLU A 37 -25.46 11.01 -13.66
CA GLU A 37 -26.27 11.42 -14.82
C GLU A 37 -25.44 12.09 -15.94
N LYS A 38 -24.22 12.54 -15.61
CA LYS A 38 -23.27 13.10 -16.58
C LYS A 38 -22.58 12.02 -17.43
N ILE A 39 -22.63 10.75 -16.99
CA ILE A 39 -22.08 9.62 -17.72
C ILE A 39 -23.22 9.04 -18.56
N SER A 40 -23.03 8.97 -19.89
CA SER A 40 -24.05 8.41 -20.77
C SER A 40 -24.29 6.94 -20.41
N LYS A 41 -25.57 6.51 -20.45
CA LYS A 41 -25.97 5.12 -20.22
C LYS A 41 -25.45 4.15 -21.28
N ASP A 42 -24.98 4.68 -22.41
CA ASP A 42 -24.41 3.91 -23.51
C ASP A 42 -22.91 3.63 -23.32
N VAL A 43 -22.29 4.17 -22.27
CA VAL A 43 -20.88 3.91 -21.95
C VAL A 43 -20.77 2.55 -21.28
N GLU A 44 -19.90 1.69 -21.82
CA GLU A 44 -19.56 0.42 -21.21
C GLU A 44 -18.91 0.63 -19.84
N GLU A 45 -19.16 -0.26 -18.87
CA GLU A 45 -18.52 -0.19 -17.56
C GLU A 45 -17.00 -0.28 -17.72
N ILE A 46 -16.26 0.68 -17.16
CA ILE A 46 -14.81 0.70 -17.16
C ILE A 46 -14.31 0.52 -15.74
N LYS A 47 -13.47 -0.48 -15.52
CA LYS A 47 -12.81 -0.70 -14.25
C LYS A 47 -11.45 -0.03 -14.23
N ILE A 48 -11.36 1.02 -13.42
CA ILE A 48 -10.13 1.78 -13.23
C ILE A 48 -9.47 1.33 -11.93
N LEU A 49 -8.18 1.02 -11.98
CA LEU A 49 -7.36 0.80 -10.79
C LEU A 49 -6.36 1.93 -10.63
N GLU A 50 -6.45 2.67 -9.54
CA GLU A 50 -5.46 3.66 -9.15
C GLU A 50 -4.53 3.09 -8.07
N ILE A 51 -3.23 3.34 -8.23
CA ILE A 51 -2.20 2.97 -7.28
C ILE A 51 -1.34 4.21 -7.01
N SER A 52 -1.34 4.70 -5.77
CA SER A 52 -0.53 5.87 -5.37
C SER A 52 0.62 5.48 -4.44
N ASP A 53 1.69 6.29 -4.44
CA ASP A 53 2.74 6.34 -3.42
C ASP A 53 3.32 4.98 -3.04
N LEU A 54 3.62 4.16 -4.06
CA LEU A 54 4.19 2.84 -3.85
C LEU A 54 5.56 2.89 -3.17
N HIS A 55 6.35 3.95 -3.42
CA HIS A 55 7.71 4.17 -2.90
C HIS A 55 8.54 2.88 -2.88
N ILE A 56 8.62 2.21 -4.04
CA ILE A 56 9.31 0.92 -4.13
C ILE A 56 10.81 1.15 -3.91
N LYS A 57 11.35 0.56 -2.84
CA LYS A 57 12.80 0.52 -2.56
C LYS A 57 13.45 -0.73 -3.12
N ASN A 58 12.80 -1.87 -2.91
CA ASN A 58 13.21 -3.19 -3.39
C ASN A 58 11.96 -3.99 -3.75
N PHE A 59 12.12 -5.00 -4.61
CA PHE A 59 11.03 -5.88 -4.98
C PHE A 59 10.89 -7.02 -3.97
N GLY A 60 9.84 -7.01 -3.14
CA GLY A 60 9.62 -7.92 -2.03
C GLY A 60 8.25 -8.61 -2.03
N VAL A 61 7.81 -8.98 -0.83
CA VAL A 61 6.54 -9.69 -0.61
C VAL A 61 5.35 -8.77 -0.93
N ARG A 62 5.38 -7.53 -0.43
CA ARG A 62 4.35 -6.52 -0.65
C ARG A 62 4.14 -6.25 -2.14
N GLU A 63 5.21 -6.07 -2.92
CA GLU A 63 5.13 -5.80 -4.36
C GLU A 63 4.54 -6.99 -5.13
N ARG A 64 4.85 -8.24 -4.72
CA ARG A 64 4.23 -9.44 -5.30
C ARG A 64 2.74 -9.53 -5.00
N GLU A 65 2.34 -9.16 -3.79
CA GLU A 65 0.94 -9.10 -3.40
C GLU A 65 0.17 -8.04 -4.18
N VAL A 66 0.74 -6.84 -4.39
CA VAL A 66 0.18 -5.81 -5.28
C VAL A 66 -0.04 -6.38 -6.68
N LEU A 67 0.95 -7.05 -7.28
CA LEU A 67 0.80 -7.66 -8.61
C LEU A 67 -0.25 -8.76 -8.65
N PHE A 68 -0.38 -9.56 -7.59
CA PHE A 68 -1.43 -10.56 -7.47
C PHE A 68 -2.81 -9.90 -7.45
N LEU A 69 -2.98 -8.84 -6.66
CA LEU A 69 -4.23 -8.09 -6.56
C LEU A 69 -4.59 -7.43 -7.90
N ILE A 70 -3.64 -6.80 -8.59
CA ILE A 70 -3.86 -6.21 -9.93
C ILE A 70 -4.43 -7.27 -10.89
N ARG A 71 -3.81 -8.46 -10.93
CA ARG A 71 -4.25 -9.57 -11.80
C ARG A 71 -5.62 -10.11 -11.42
N ALA A 72 -5.95 -10.13 -10.12
CA ALA A 72 -7.24 -10.57 -9.63
C ALA A 72 -8.35 -9.55 -9.91
N ILE A 73 -8.05 -8.25 -9.79
CA ILE A 73 -8.99 -7.15 -10.03
C ILE A 73 -9.37 -7.08 -11.52
N LYS A 74 -8.43 -7.41 -12.42
CA LYS A 74 -8.59 -7.29 -13.88
C LYS A 74 -9.12 -5.90 -14.27
N PRO A 75 -8.36 -4.83 -14.00
CA PRO A 75 -8.74 -3.49 -14.44
C PRO A 75 -8.52 -3.34 -15.95
N ASP A 76 -9.29 -2.46 -16.56
CA ASP A 76 -9.13 -2.08 -17.97
C ASP A 76 -8.03 -1.03 -18.12
N VAL A 77 -7.91 -0.15 -17.13
CA VAL A 77 -6.87 0.89 -17.07
C VAL A 77 -6.26 0.94 -15.68
N ILE A 78 -4.93 1.04 -15.63
CA ILE A 78 -4.18 1.24 -14.39
C ILE A 78 -3.58 2.65 -14.42
N PHE A 79 -3.87 3.43 -13.39
CA PHE A 79 -3.20 4.70 -13.12
C PHE A 79 -2.22 4.51 -11.98
N ILE A 80 -0.98 4.95 -12.21
CA ILE A 80 0.03 5.06 -11.17
C ILE A 80 0.17 6.54 -10.86
N THR A 81 -0.20 6.92 -9.64
CA THR A 81 -0.17 8.29 -9.14
C THR A 81 0.88 8.40 -8.01
N GLY A 82 1.27 9.63 -7.66
CA GLY A 82 2.27 9.86 -6.61
C GLY A 82 3.65 9.24 -6.91
N ASP A 83 4.39 8.92 -5.85
CA ASP A 83 5.78 8.47 -5.94
C ASP A 83 5.89 6.94 -6.12
N PHE A 84 6.32 6.52 -7.31
CA PHE A 84 6.40 5.11 -7.65
C PHE A 84 7.68 4.42 -7.14
N TYR A 85 8.82 5.09 -7.25
CA TYR A 85 10.13 4.49 -6.99
C TYR A 85 11.03 5.46 -6.22
N GLU A 86 11.61 5.00 -5.11
CA GLU A 86 12.54 5.78 -4.32
C GLU A 86 13.97 5.33 -4.60
N LYS A 87 14.73 6.19 -5.29
CA LYS A 87 16.16 5.94 -5.50
C LYS A 87 16.88 6.16 -4.17
N LEU A 88 17.54 5.11 -3.66
CA LEU A 88 18.49 5.24 -2.56
C LEU A 88 19.66 6.13 -3.03
N ASN A 89 19.54 7.44 -2.80
CA ASN A 89 20.69 8.33 -2.83
C ASN A 89 21.54 7.95 -1.62
N LYS A 90 22.49 7.03 -1.82
CA LYS A 90 23.63 6.89 -0.90
C LYS A 90 24.20 8.29 -0.73
N LEU A 91 24.28 8.74 0.52
CA LEU A 91 24.96 9.97 0.93
C LEU A 91 26.37 10.01 0.32
N SER A 92 26.48 10.60 -0.86
CA SER A 92 27.73 10.96 -1.53
C SER A 92 27.86 12.48 -1.55
N GLU A 93 27.42 13.14 -0.49
CA GLU A 93 27.69 14.54 -0.19
C GLU A 93 28.22 14.64 1.25
N VAL A 94 29.34 13.96 1.48
CA VAL A 94 30.36 14.49 2.39
C VAL A 94 31.53 14.88 1.49
N LYS A 95 31.53 16.16 1.11
CA LYS A 95 32.70 16.85 0.57
C LYS A 95 32.86 18.14 1.35
#